data_AF-A0A359KMY6-F1
#
_entry.id   AF-A0A359KMY6-F1
#
_cell.length_a   1.000
_cell.length_b   1.000
_cell.length_c   1.000
_cell.angle_alpha   90.00
_cell.angle_beta   90.00
_cell.angle_gamma   90.00
#
_symmetry.space_group_name_H-M   'P 1'
#
loop_
_entity.id
_entity.type
_entity.pdbx_description
1 polymer ?
#
loop_
_entity_poly.entity_id
_entity_poly.type
_entity_poly.pdbx_seq_one_letter_code
_entity_poly.pdbx_strand_id
1 'polypeptide(L)'
;MTDRTRTTREPWSSEEIDAIVDAYFQMLGDEVAGRDVVKMHRYRELHRNELPSRTEKAIERKMQNISAVFDRHGLPFIQGLAPLRNTQADLESAVEERLIELVWIRRPKT
;
A
#
# COMPACT_ATOMS: atom_id res chain seq x y z
N MET A 1 -29.95 -7.67 -6.22
CA MET A 1 -30.13 -6.25 -5.82
C MET A 1 -29.80 -6.12 -4.35
N THR A 2 -28.60 -5.67 -4.04
CA THR A 2 -28.25 -5.06 -2.75
C THR A 2 -27.27 -3.96 -3.08
N ASP A 3 -27.83 -2.79 -3.39
CA ASP A 3 -27.12 -1.52 -3.37
C ASP A 3 -26.64 -1.31 -1.92
N ARG A 4 -25.35 -1.56 -1.68
CA ARG A 4 -24.71 -1.27 -0.40
C ARG A 4 -23.85 -0.04 -0.65
N THR A 5 -24.47 1.14 -0.55
CA THR A 5 -23.78 2.40 -0.32
C THR A 5 -23.00 2.30 1.00
N ARG A 6 -21.83 1.66 0.98
CA ARG A 6 -20.97 1.48 2.14
C ARG A 6 -20.06 2.69 2.26
N THR A 7 -20.33 3.45 3.32
CA THR A 7 -19.81 4.78 3.60
C THR A 7 -18.28 4.80 3.75
N THR A 8 -17.68 5.90 3.32
CA THR A 8 -16.25 6.23 3.22
C THR A 8 -15.45 6.26 4.54
N ARG A 9 -15.90 5.60 5.62
CA ARG A 9 -15.32 5.71 6.97
C ARG A 9 -15.13 4.40 7.74
N GLU A 10 -15.34 3.23 7.13
CA GLU A 10 -15.04 1.98 7.85
C GLU A 10 -13.53 1.90 8.16
N PRO A 11 -13.14 1.54 9.39
CA PRO A 11 -11.75 1.28 9.74
C PRO A 11 -11.15 0.23 8.79
N TRP A 12 -9.87 0.37 8.43
CA TRP A 12 -9.15 -0.66 7.67
C TRP A 12 -8.87 -1.84 8.60
N SER A 13 -9.28 -3.03 8.19
CA SER A 13 -8.93 -4.28 8.89
C SER A 13 -7.45 -4.63 8.68
N SER A 14 -6.91 -5.52 9.51
CA SER A 14 -5.54 -6.02 9.38
C SER A 14 -5.33 -6.69 8.01
N GLU A 15 -6.28 -7.49 7.54
CA GLU A 15 -6.21 -8.15 6.24
C GLU A 15 -6.18 -7.15 5.07
N GLU A 16 -6.95 -6.06 5.17
CA GLU A 16 -6.92 -5.00 4.17
C GLU A 16 -5.62 -4.18 4.23
N ILE A 17 -5.01 -4.04 5.41
CA ILE A 17 -3.70 -3.41 5.60
C ILE A 17 -2.61 -4.28 4.96
N ASP A 18 -2.62 -5.57 5.20
CA ASP A 18 -1.65 -6.50 4.62
C ASP A 18 -1.73 -6.49 3.09
N ALA A 19 -2.93 -6.60 2.53
CA ALA A 19 -3.15 -6.58 1.09
C ALA A 19 -2.67 -5.28 0.43
N ILE A 20 -2.93 -4.12 1.05
CA ILE A 20 -2.47 -2.84 0.47
C ILE A 20 -0.95 -2.66 0.58
N VAL A 21 -0.33 -3.15 1.68
CA VAL A 21 1.13 -3.13 1.86
C VAL A 21 1.79 -4.03 0.83
N ASP A 22 1.30 -5.27 0.66
CA ASP A 22 1.78 -6.21 -0.36
C ASP A 22 1.76 -5.60 -1.76
N ALA A 23 0.63 -5.01 -2.13
CA ALA A 23 0.47 -4.38 -3.42
C ALA A 23 1.40 -3.18 -3.63
N TYR A 24 1.66 -2.39 -2.59
CA TYR A 24 2.62 -1.29 -2.65
C TYR A 24 4.04 -1.80 -2.94
N PHE A 25 4.49 -2.83 -2.22
CA PHE A 25 5.82 -3.40 -2.43
C PHE A 25 5.98 -4.09 -3.79
N GLN A 26 4.93 -4.72 -4.32
CA GLN A 26 4.92 -5.26 -5.68
C GLN A 26 5.07 -4.14 -6.73
N MET A 27 4.29 -3.06 -6.60
CA MET A 27 4.39 -1.90 -7.50
C MET A 27 5.78 -1.24 -7.42
N LEU A 28 6.35 -1.14 -6.22
CA LEU A 28 7.70 -0.61 -6.03
C LEU A 28 8.74 -1.54 -6.71
N GLY A 29 8.58 -2.85 -6.58
CA GLY A 29 9.43 -3.82 -7.27
C GLY A 29 9.34 -3.74 -8.79
N ASP A 30 8.15 -3.48 -9.34
CA ASP A 30 7.92 -3.22 -10.76
C ASP A 30 8.63 -1.94 -11.22
N GLU A 31 8.47 -0.83 -10.49
CA GLU A 31 9.11 0.45 -10.82
C GLU A 31 10.64 0.33 -10.79
N VAL A 32 11.21 -0.30 -9.75
CA VAL A 32 12.65 -0.55 -9.64
C VAL A 32 13.18 -1.43 -10.78
N ALA A 33 12.36 -2.35 -11.28
CA ALA A 33 12.69 -3.21 -12.42
C ALA A 33 12.46 -2.53 -13.78
N GLY A 34 12.03 -1.26 -13.81
CA GLY A 34 11.73 -0.52 -15.03
C GLY A 34 10.48 -1.02 -15.78
N ARG A 35 9.57 -1.72 -15.08
CA ARG A 35 8.27 -2.12 -15.65
C ARG A 35 7.29 -0.96 -15.53
N ASP A 36 6.45 -0.78 -16.56
CA ASP A 36 5.42 0.26 -16.56
C ASP A 36 4.36 -0.03 -15.48
N VAL A 37 4.25 0.86 -14.49
CA VAL A 37 3.23 0.77 -13.43
C VAL A 37 2.09 1.75 -13.72
N VAL A 38 1.00 1.22 -14.31
CA VAL A 38 -0.25 1.99 -14.47
C VAL A 38 -1.05 1.90 -13.17
N LYS A 39 -0.84 2.87 -12.27
CA LYS A 39 -1.45 2.92 -10.93
C LYS A 39 -2.96 2.67 -10.91
N MET A 40 -3.70 3.29 -11.83
CA MET A 40 -5.14 3.12 -11.95
C MET A 40 -5.57 1.69 -12.28
N HIS A 41 -4.76 0.92 -13.03
CA HIS A 41 -5.05 -0.49 -13.27
C HIS A 41 -4.88 -1.31 -12.00
N ARG A 42 -3.82 -1.05 -11.21
CA ARG A 42 -3.62 -1.72 -9.93
C ARG A 42 -4.73 -1.41 -8.95
N TYR A 43 -5.22 -0.17 -8.87
CA TYR A 43 -6.33 0.19 -7.97
C TYR A 43 -7.63 -0.50 -8.34
N ARG A 44 -7.93 -0.59 -9.64
CA ARG A 44 -9.09 -1.34 -10.15
C ARG A 44 -8.99 -2.83 -9.89
N GLU A 45 -7.80 -3.40 -9.98
CA GLU A 45 -7.54 -4.80 -9.67
C GLU A 45 -7.74 -5.07 -8.17
N LEU A 46 -7.09 -4.28 -7.32
CA LEU A 46 -7.24 -4.37 -5.86
C LEU A 46 -8.69 -4.22 -5.44
N HIS A 47 -9.40 -3.21 -5.95
CA HIS A 47 -10.82 -3.02 -5.65
C HIS A 47 -11.65 -4.25 -6.02
N ARG A 48 -11.40 -4.89 -7.16
CA ARG A 48 -12.20 -6.03 -7.61
C ARG A 48 -11.90 -7.32 -6.87
N ASN A 49 -10.64 -7.54 -6.50
CA ASN A 49 -10.16 -8.87 -6.10
C ASN A 49 -9.87 -8.98 -4.59
N GLU A 50 -9.22 -7.97 -4.01
CA GLU A 50 -8.64 -8.05 -2.66
C GLU A 50 -9.34 -7.11 -1.68
N LEU A 51 -9.78 -5.95 -2.17
CA LEU A 51 -10.37 -4.85 -1.42
C LEU A 51 -11.73 -4.43 -2.00
N PRO A 52 -12.73 -5.34 -2.14
CA PRO A 52 -14.09 -5.00 -2.61
C PRO A 52 -14.77 -3.98 -1.70
N SER A 53 -14.23 -3.85 -0.48
CA SER A 53 -14.63 -2.93 0.54
C SER A 53 -14.04 -1.50 0.36
N ARG A 54 -13.11 -1.27 -0.55
CA ARG A 54 -12.41 0.02 -0.66
C ARG A 54 -12.56 0.58 -2.06
N THR A 55 -12.98 1.84 -2.17
CA THR A 55 -13.01 2.52 -3.47
C THR A 55 -11.60 2.75 -3.99
N GLU A 56 -11.43 2.86 -5.31
CA GLU A 56 -10.13 3.16 -5.93
C GLU A 56 -9.47 4.40 -5.31
N LYS A 57 -10.26 5.45 -5.01
CA LYS A 57 -9.78 6.67 -4.34
C LYS A 57 -9.33 6.41 -2.90
N ALA A 58 -9.98 5.51 -2.17
CA ALA A 58 -9.55 5.14 -0.82
C ALA A 58 -8.22 4.35 -0.87
N ILE A 59 -8.07 3.47 -1.86
CA ILE A 59 -6.85 2.71 -2.14
C ILE A 59 -5.70 3.67 -2.45
N GLU A 60 -5.88 4.60 -3.38
CA GLU A 60 -4.86 5.61 -3.73
C GLU A 60 -4.38 6.40 -2.50
N ARG A 61 -5.31 6.90 -1.69
CA ARG A 61 -4.95 7.62 -0.45
C ARG A 61 -4.18 6.75 0.54
N LYS A 62 -4.54 5.46 0.65
CA LYS A 62 -3.83 4.52 1.52
C LYS A 62 -2.42 4.24 0.99
N MET A 63 -2.23 4.15 -0.33
CA MET A 63 -0.91 4.07 -0.96
C MET A 63 -0.06 5.33 -0.68
N GLN A 64 -0.64 6.52 -0.78
CA GLN A 64 0.04 7.78 -0.41
C GLN A 64 0.42 7.83 1.08
N ASN A 65 -0.39 7.25 1.96
CA ASN A 65 -0.05 7.09 3.37
C ASN A 65 1.16 6.16 3.55
N ILE A 66 1.27 5.07 2.78
CA ILE A 66 2.46 4.20 2.80
C ILE A 66 3.68 4.99 2.32
N SER A 67 3.56 5.80 1.26
CA SER A 67 4.65 6.68 0.81
C SER A 67 5.11 7.66 1.90
N ALA A 68 4.21 8.11 2.77
CA ALA A 68 4.58 8.93 3.93
C ALA A 68 5.39 8.17 4.99
N VAL A 69 5.17 6.86 5.15
CA VAL A 69 6.02 6.03 6.01
C VAL A 69 7.43 5.90 5.42
N PHE A 70 7.54 5.65 4.11
CA PHE A 70 8.83 5.62 3.41
C PHE A 70 9.58 6.97 3.54
N ASP A 71 8.89 8.08 3.28
CA ASP A 71 9.43 9.44 3.41
C ASP A 71 9.97 9.72 4.83
N ARG A 72 9.25 9.30 5.88
CA ARG A 72 9.68 9.45 7.27
C ARG A 72 10.98 8.72 7.58
N HIS A 73 11.20 7.56 6.95
CA HIS A 73 12.42 6.77 7.08
C HIS A 73 13.53 7.21 6.11
N GLY A 74 13.33 8.29 5.36
CA GLY A 74 14.30 8.78 4.37
C GLY A 74 14.45 7.85 3.15
N LEU A 75 13.47 6.98 2.90
CA LEU A 75 13.47 6.03 1.80
C LEU A 75 12.74 6.61 0.57
N PRO A 76 13.18 6.27 -0.65
CA PRO A 76 12.44 6.62 -1.85
C PRO A 76 11.10 5.88 -1.90
N PHE A 77 10.06 6.57 -2.39
CA PHE A 77 8.73 6.02 -2.62
C PHE A 77 8.39 6.03 -4.11
N ILE A 78 7.32 5.32 -4.48
CA ILE A 78 6.88 5.18 -5.88
C ILE A 78 6.64 6.55 -6.52
N GLN A 79 7.21 6.79 -7.71
CA GLN A 79 7.07 8.09 -8.37
C GLN A 79 5.60 8.43 -8.65
N GLY A 80 5.20 9.67 -8.34
CA GLY A 80 3.82 10.13 -8.50
C GLY A 80 2.85 9.65 -7.41
N LEU A 81 3.33 8.95 -6.37
CA LEU A 81 2.60 8.74 -5.12
C LEU A 81 3.12 9.68 -4.03
N ALA A 82 2.67 10.94 -4.10
CA ALA A 82 3.07 11.95 -3.12
C ALA A 82 2.65 11.53 -1.69
N PRO A 83 3.54 11.63 -0.69
CA PRO A 83 3.24 11.34 0.70
C PRO A 83 2.00 12.07 1.24
N LEU A 84 1.05 11.31 1.78
CA LEU A 84 -0.08 11.85 2.55
C LEU A 84 0.11 11.50 4.02
N ARG A 85 0.31 12.51 4.87
CA ARG A 85 0.64 12.32 6.30
C ARG A 85 -0.59 12.09 7.17
N ASN A 86 -1.46 11.19 6.74
CA ASN A 86 -2.66 10.74 7.48
C ASN A 86 -2.56 9.24 7.78
N THR A 87 -1.47 8.84 8.44
CA THR A 87 -1.14 7.45 8.74
C THR A 87 -1.81 6.99 10.05
N GLN A 88 -2.07 5.69 10.13
CA GLN A 88 -2.62 5.00 11.30
C GLN A 88 -1.54 4.06 11.82
N ALA A 89 -1.43 3.89 13.15
CA ALA A 89 -0.36 3.09 13.76
C ALA A 89 -0.22 1.69 13.14
N ASP A 90 -1.33 0.97 12.96
CA ASP A 90 -1.34 -0.39 12.39
C ASP A 90 -0.76 -0.44 10.97
N LEU A 91 -1.00 0.60 10.16
CA LEU A 91 -0.40 0.70 8.82
C LEU A 91 1.10 0.95 8.89
N GLU A 92 1.55 1.79 9.83
CA GLU A 92 2.97 2.08 10.01
C GLU A 92 3.72 0.81 10.44
N SER A 93 3.20 0.10 11.44
CA SER A 93 3.76 -1.16 11.92
C SER A 93 3.87 -2.20 10.81
N ALA A 94 2.81 -2.41 10.01
CA ALA A 94 2.84 -3.37 8.91
C ALA A 94 3.89 -3.01 7.83
N VAL A 95 4.05 -1.72 7.51
CA VAL A 95 5.08 -1.26 6.57
C VAL A 95 6.49 -1.46 7.15
N GLU A 96 6.70 -1.12 8.40
CA GLU A 96 7.99 -1.25 9.09
C GLU A 96 8.41 -2.71 9.24
N GLU A 97 7.49 -3.59 9.59
CA GLU A 97 7.72 -5.04 9.62
C GLU A 97 8.16 -5.55 8.25
N ARG A 98 7.48 -5.15 7.17
CA ARG A 98 7.87 -5.54 5.81
C ARG A 98 9.24 -5.00 5.39
N LEU A 99 9.60 -3.77 5.79
CA LEU A 99 10.93 -3.22 5.55
C LEU A 99 12.02 -4.03 6.28
N ILE A 100 11.75 -4.40 7.53
CA ILE A 100 12.65 -5.24 8.34
C ILE A 100 12.85 -6.60 7.68
N GLU A 101 11.78 -7.26 7.25
CA GLU A 101 11.84 -8.54 6.53
C GLU A 101 12.74 -8.47 5.29
N LEU A 102 12.60 -7.43 4.46
CA LEU A 102 13.42 -7.24 3.27
C LEU A 102 14.91 -7.02 3.59
N VAL A 103 15.21 -6.30 4.68
CA VAL A 103 16.59 -6.12 5.15
C VAL A 103 17.18 -7.44 5.62
N TRP A 104 16.42 -8.24 6.36
CA TRP A 104 16.86 -9.56 6.84
C TRP A 104 17.04 -10.58 5.70
N ILE A 105 16.15 -10.59 4.71
CA ILE A 105 16.28 -11.49 3.55
C ILE A 105 17.56 -11.18 2.75
N ARG A 106 17.94 -9.90 2.64
CA ARG A 106 19.13 -9.49 1.88
C ARG A 106 20.46 -9.70 2.61
N ARG A 107 20.45 -9.95 3.92
CA ARG A 107 21.66 -10.35 4.65
C ARG A 107 21.64 -11.88 4.81
N PRO A 108 22.57 -12.64 4.20
CA PRO A 108 22.65 -14.07 4.47
C PRO A 108 22.85 -14.28 5.97
N LYS A 109 22.12 -15.24 6.55
CA LYS A 109 22.40 -15.71 7.91
C LYS A 109 23.84 -16.20 7.94
N THR A 110 24.68 -15.54 8.73
CA THR A 110 26.05 -16.00 9.05
C THR A 110 26.02 -17.34 9.76
#